data_AF-A0A150SH68-F1
#
_entry.id   AF-A0A150SH68-F1
#
_cell.length_a   1.000
_cell.length_b   1.000
_cell.length_c   1.000
_cell.angle_alpha   90.00
_cell.angle_beta   90.00
_cell.angle_gamma   90.00
#
_symmetry.space_group_name_H-M   'P 1'
#
loop_
_entity.id
_entity.type
_entity.pdbx_description
1 polymer ?
#
loop_
_entity_poly.entity_id
_entity_poly.type
_entity_poly.pdbx_seq_one_letter_code
_entity_poly.pdbx_strand_id
1 'polypeptide(L)'
;MSPVLTGFRAALGPLVLLAAVARAPYQCASEVDPDRRIYEDPSEALYDLAERFKARGDRGAHADTLRFLVERYPSSRFAEMARRDLEALGDAGAPGR
;
A
#
# COMPACT_ATOMS: atom_id res chain seq x y z
N MET A 1 -48.08 20.64 42.24
CA MET A 1 -47.20 21.21 41.19
C MET A 1 -45.81 20.66 41.48
N SER A 2 -45.17 19.81 40.69
CA SER A 2 -44.98 19.86 39.23
C SER A 2 -44.57 18.47 38.70
N PRO A 3 -45.18 17.95 37.62
CA PRO A 3 -44.72 16.74 36.93
C PRO A 3 -44.07 17.14 35.59
N VAL A 4 -42.81 17.57 35.58
CA VAL A 4 -42.17 17.98 34.31
C VAL A 4 -40.69 17.65 34.29
N LEU A 5 -40.30 16.39 34.48
CA LEU A 5 -38.91 15.97 34.21
C LEU A 5 -38.74 14.57 33.61
N THR A 6 -39.82 13.92 33.19
CA THR A 6 -39.78 12.58 32.58
C THR A 6 -40.11 12.58 31.08
N GLY A 7 -40.10 13.75 30.43
CA GLY A 7 -40.52 13.90 29.02
C GLY A 7 -39.40 14.24 28.02
N PHE A 8 -38.21 14.63 28.49
CA PHE A 8 -37.16 15.17 27.58
C PHE A 8 -36.15 14.13 27.08
N ARG A 9 -36.13 12.91 27.61
CA ARG A 9 -35.19 11.86 27.17
C ARG A 9 -35.67 11.04 25.97
N ALA A 10 -36.97 11.06 25.65
CA ALA A 10 -37.52 10.21 24.59
C ALA A 10 -37.56 10.87 23.20
N ALA A 11 -37.45 12.20 23.10
CA ALA A 11 -37.60 12.93 21.83
C ALA A 11 -36.26 13.27 21.13
N LEU A 12 -35.13 13.22 21.84
CA LEU A 12 -33.81 13.57 21.28
C LEU A 12 -33.07 12.37 20.65
N GLY A 13 -33.44 11.15 21.01
CA GLY A 13 -32.86 9.91 20.45
C GLY A 13 -32.95 9.80 18.92
N PRO A 14 -34.12 9.99 18.29
CA PRO A 14 -34.23 9.89 16.83
C PRO A 14 -33.54 11.04 16.08
N LEU A 15 -33.47 12.23 16.66
CA LEU A 15 -32.84 13.39 16.04
C LEU A 15 -31.31 13.25 15.94
N VAL A 16 -30.67 12.68 16.97
CA VAL A 16 -29.23 12.38 16.99
C VAL A 16 -28.89 11.27 16.00
N LEU A 17 -29.76 10.27 15.85
CA LEU A 17 -29.58 9.18 14.88
C LEU A 17 -29.66 9.71 13.43
N LEU A 18 -30.65 10.57 13.12
CA LEU A 18 -30.78 11.24 11.82
C LEU A 18 -29.58 12.13 11.47
N ALA A 19 -29.02 12.85 12.45
CA ALA A 19 -27.81 13.65 12.25
C ALA A 19 -26.56 12.79 12.02
N ALA A 20 -26.50 11.58 12.62
CA ALA A 20 -25.39 10.65 12.41
C ALA A 20 -25.38 10.04 11.00
N VAL A 21 -26.54 9.69 10.43
CA VAL A 21 -26.64 9.20 9.03
C VAL A 21 -26.43 10.32 8.01
N ALA A 22 -26.80 11.57 8.33
CA ALA A 22 -26.57 12.71 7.43
C ALA A 22 -25.08 13.06 7.22
N ARG A 23 -24.18 12.57 8.10
CA ARG A 23 -22.72 12.73 7.96
C ARG A 23 -22.01 11.54 7.31
N ALA A 24 -22.69 10.41 7.12
CA ALA A 24 -22.14 9.23 6.46
C ALA A 24 -21.65 9.50 5.02
N PRO A 25 -22.34 10.29 4.15
CA PRO A 25 -21.90 10.45 2.76
C PRO A 25 -20.62 11.28 2.61
N TYR A 26 -20.16 11.98 3.64
CA TYR A 26 -18.88 12.70 3.61
C TYR A 26 -17.70 11.86 4.14
N GLN A 27 -17.97 10.71 4.77
CA GLN A 27 -16.92 9.82 5.31
C GLN A 27 -16.61 8.64 4.39
N CYS A 28 -17.48 8.35 3.41
CA CYS A 28 -17.12 7.58 2.23
C CYS A 28 -16.58 8.56 1.20
N ALA A 29 -15.25 8.76 1.22
CA ALA A 29 -14.54 9.56 0.24
C ALA A 29 -15.06 9.26 -1.18
N SER A 30 -15.44 10.31 -1.90
CA SER A 30 -15.79 10.31 -3.33
C SER A 30 -15.00 9.23 -4.07
N GLU A 31 -15.69 8.39 -4.85
CA GLU A 31 -15.03 7.49 -5.80
C GLU A 31 -14.01 8.30 -6.58
N VAL A 32 -12.73 8.05 -6.33
CA VAL A 32 -11.66 8.72 -7.06
C VAL A 32 -11.84 8.32 -8.50
N ASP A 33 -12.13 9.32 -9.33
CA ASP A 33 -12.24 9.22 -10.78
C ASP A 33 -11.18 8.23 -11.29
N PRO A 34 -11.59 7.05 -11.80
CA PRO A 34 -10.67 6.00 -12.22
C PRO A 34 -9.59 6.52 -13.17
N ASP A 35 -9.94 7.50 -13.99
CA ASP A 35 -9.07 8.11 -15.01
C ASP A 35 -8.05 9.09 -14.40
N ARG A 36 -8.18 9.44 -13.11
CA ARG A 36 -7.26 10.31 -12.37
C ARG A 36 -6.37 9.57 -11.38
N ARG A 37 -6.38 8.23 -11.40
CA ARG A 37 -5.53 7.44 -10.51
C ARG A 37 -4.08 7.49 -10.99
N ILE A 38 -3.20 8.05 -10.15
CA ILE A 38 -1.75 7.92 -10.32
C ILE A 38 -1.39 6.51 -9.85
N TYR A 39 -1.02 5.63 -10.78
CA TYR A 39 -0.48 4.32 -10.45
C TYR A 39 1.04 4.41 -10.36
N GLU A 40 1.60 3.78 -9.32
CA GLU A 40 3.02 3.52 -9.27
C GLU A 40 3.39 2.52 -10.38
N ASP A 41 4.55 2.71 -11.01
CA ASP A 41 5.04 1.75 -11.99
C ASP A 41 5.35 0.42 -11.28
N PRO A 42 4.74 -0.71 -11.66
CA PRO A 42 4.91 -1.97 -10.94
C PRO A 42 6.37 -2.45 -10.88
N SER A 43 7.16 -2.15 -11.91
CA SER A 43 8.57 -2.55 -11.95
C SER A 43 9.43 -1.70 -11.02
N GLU A 44 9.11 -0.42 -10.86
CA GLU A 44 9.71 0.46 -9.85
C GLU A 44 9.42 -0.03 -8.43
N ALA A 45 8.14 -0.27 -8.12
CA ALA A 45 7.72 -0.73 -6.80
C ALA A 45 8.38 -2.06 -6.39
N LEU A 46 8.53 -3.00 -7.33
CA LEU A 46 9.21 -4.27 -7.09
C LEU A 46 10.70 -4.11 -6.86
N TYR A 47 11.36 -3.19 -7.58
CA TYR A 47 12.77 -2.91 -7.36
C TYR A 47 13.01 -2.27 -5.99
N ASP A 48 12.17 -1.30 -5.60
CA ASP A 48 12.21 -0.69 -4.28
C ASP A 48 11.97 -1.71 -3.15
N LEU A 49 11.05 -2.66 -3.37
CA LEU A 49 10.84 -3.76 -2.43
C LEU A 49 12.09 -4.64 -2.29
N ALA A 50 12.77 -4.93 -3.40
CA ALA A 50 14.02 -5.69 -3.41
C ALA A 50 15.10 -4.97 -2.59
N GLU A 51 15.29 -3.66 -2.80
CA GLU A 51 16.26 -2.86 -2.03
C GLU A 51 15.92 -2.80 -0.54
N ARG A 52 14.64 -2.84 -0.15
CA ARG A 52 14.25 -2.97 1.27
C ARG A 52 14.63 -4.32 1.87
N PHE A 53 14.62 -5.41 1.11
CA PHE A 53 15.12 -6.71 1.59
C PHE A 53 16.64 -6.66 1.78
N LYS A 54 17.37 -6.09 0.81
CA LYS A 54 18.82 -5.85 0.90
C LYS A 54 19.20 -5.02 2.12
N ALA A 55 18.50 -3.92 2.39
CA ALA A 55 18.74 -3.06 3.54
C ALA A 55 18.52 -3.79 4.89
N ARG A 56 17.63 -4.79 4.91
CA ARG A 56 17.40 -5.66 6.09
C ARG A 56 18.37 -6.84 6.17
N GLY A 57 19.24 -7.03 5.18
CA GLY A 57 20.15 -8.17 5.08
C GLY A 57 19.48 -9.46 4.60
N ASP A 58 18.23 -9.42 4.16
CA ASP A 58 17.52 -10.58 3.61
C ASP A 58 17.93 -10.82 2.15
N ARG A 59 19.08 -11.48 1.98
CA ARG A 59 19.65 -11.76 0.65
C ARG A 59 18.77 -12.68 -0.20
N GLY A 60 18.03 -13.59 0.44
CA GLY A 60 17.15 -14.53 -0.26
C GLY A 60 15.97 -13.80 -0.87
N ALA A 61 15.20 -13.07 -0.05
CA ALA A 61 14.06 -12.31 -0.55
C ALA A 61 14.47 -11.19 -1.54
N HIS A 62 15.65 -10.59 -1.34
CA HIS A 62 16.23 -9.65 -2.30
C HIS A 62 16.42 -10.32 -3.68
N ALA A 63 17.16 -11.43 -3.75
CA ALA A 63 17.43 -12.13 -5.01
C ALA A 63 16.14 -12.66 -5.67
N ASP A 64 15.22 -13.21 -4.88
CA ASP A 64 13.96 -13.76 -5.38
C ASP A 64 13.09 -12.68 -6.02
N THR A 65 13.01 -11.50 -5.38
CA THR A 65 12.26 -10.35 -5.91
C THR A 65 12.86 -9.81 -7.20
N LEU A 66 14.20 -9.70 -7.27
CA LEU A 66 14.89 -9.27 -8.50
C LEU A 66 14.67 -10.26 -9.66
N ARG A 67 14.71 -11.58 -9.41
CA ARG A 67 14.43 -12.59 -10.45
C ARG A 67 13.00 -12.48 -10.95
N PHE A 68 12.04 -12.34 -10.04
CA PHE A 68 10.64 -12.14 -10.40
C PHE A 68 10.44 -10.87 -11.25
N LEU A 69 11.10 -9.77 -10.88
CA LEU A 69 11.05 -8.52 -11.63
C LEU A 69 11.56 -8.71 -13.07
N VAL A 70 12.70 -9.36 -13.24
CA VAL A 70 13.29 -9.64 -14.56
C VAL A 70 12.39 -10.54 -15.39
N GLU A 71 11.81 -11.58 -14.79
CA GLU A 71 10.92 -12.51 -15.48
C GLU A 71 9.61 -11.84 -15.92
N ARG A 72 9.00 -11.03 -15.04
CA ARG A 72 7.67 -10.46 -15.29
C ARG A 72 7.71 -9.17 -16.11
N TYR A 73 8.77 -8.38 -15.97
CA TYR A 73 8.93 -7.05 -16.58
C TYR A 73 10.28 -6.90 -17.32
N PRO A 74 10.62 -7.78 -18.28
CA PRO A 74 11.98 -7.91 -18.82
C PRO A 74 12.50 -6.66 -19.55
N SER A 75 11.60 -5.85 -20.11
CA SER A 75 11.89 -4.62 -20.85
C SER A 75 11.89 -3.35 -19.98
N SER A 76 11.59 -3.45 -18.68
CA SER A 76 11.62 -2.28 -17.80
C SER A 76 13.05 -1.81 -17.55
N ARG A 77 13.22 -0.51 -17.29
CA ARG A 77 14.53 0.05 -16.88
C ARG A 77 15.08 -0.65 -15.63
N PHE A 78 14.18 -1.09 -14.74
CA PHE A 78 14.53 -1.79 -13.51
C PHE A 78 14.98 -3.22 -13.73
N ALA A 79 14.57 -3.87 -14.82
CA ALA A 79 15.03 -5.22 -15.14
C ALA A 79 16.52 -5.25 -15.48
N GLU A 80 17.06 -4.22 -16.14
CA GLU A 80 18.50 -4.12 -16.36
C GLU A 80 19.28 -3.91 -15.06
N MET A 81 18.74 -3.10 -14.14
CA MET A 81 19.34 -2.89 -12.83
C MET A 81 19.31 -4.19 -12.01
N ALA A 82 18.15 -4.87 -11.99
CA ALA A 82 17.98 -6.15 -11.30
C ALA A 82 18.91 -7.24 -11.82
N ARG A 83 19.17 -7.31 -13.13
CA ARG A 83 20.16 -8.23 -13.72
C ARG A 83 21.56 -7.98 -13.15
N ARG A 84 22.00 -6.72 -13.11
CA ARG A 84 23.32 -6.33 -12.58
C ARG A 84 23.44 -6.63 -11.09
N ASP A 85 22.37 -6.38 -10.33
CA ASP A 85 22.37 -6.67 -8.89
C ASP A 85 22.39 -8.17 -8.61
N LEU A 86 21.71 -8.97 -9.43
CA LEU A 86 21.79 -10.44 -9.37
C LEU A 86 23.18 -10.97 -9.71
N GLU A 87 23.85 -10.40 -10.71
CA GLU A 87 25.25 -10.71 -11.04
C GLU A 87 26.17 -10.38 -9.84
N ALA A 88 26.04 -9.19 -9.26
CA ALA A 88 26.82 -8.78 -8.09
C ALA A 88 26.56 -9.67 -6.85
N LEU A 89 25.34 -10.16 -6.66
CA LEU A 89 25.00 -11.11 -5.59
C LEU A 89 25.69 -12.47 -5.80
N GLY A 90 25.81 -12.92 -7.04
CA GLY A 90 26.52 -14.14 -7.42
C GLY A 90 28.02 -14.04 -7.18
N ASP A 91 28.63 -12.92 -7.58
CA ASP A 91 30.05 -12.65 -7.36
C ASP A 91 30.39 -12.50 -5.87
N ALA A 92 29.52 -11.86 -5.09
CA ALA A 92 29.69 -11.72 -3.64
C ALA A 92 29.56 -13.04 -2.86
N GLY A 93 29.05 -14.11 -3.48
CA GLY A 93 28.97 -15.45 -2.90
C GLY A 93 30.11 -16.39 -3.32
N ALA A 94 30.92 -15.99 -4.30
CA ALA A 94 32.07 -16.76 -4.73
C ALA A 94 33.24 -16.55 -3.75
N PRO A 95 33.82 -17.61 -3.15
CA PRO A 95 35.08 -17.46 -2.44
C PRO A 95 36.13 -16.95 -3.43
N GLY A 96 36.84 -15.89 -3.02
CA GLY A 96 37.79 -15.15 -3.85
C GLY A 96 38.74 -16.05 -4.64
N ARG A 97 38.97 -15.67 -5.90
CA ARG A 97 40.10 -16.17 -6.70
C ARG A 97 41.41 -15.64 -6.16
#